data_AF-A0A178MNM0-F1
#
_entry.id   AF-A0A178MNM0-F1
#
_cell.length_a   1.000
_cell.length_b   1.000
_cell.length_c   1.000
_cell.angle_alpha   90.00
_cell.angle_beta   90.00
_cell.angle_gamma   90.00
#
_symmetry.space_group_name_H-M   'P 1'
#
loop_
_entity.id
_entity.type
_entity.pdbx_description
1 polymer ?
#
loop_
_entity_poly.entity_id
_entity_poly.type
_entity_poly.pdbx_seq_one_letter_code
_entity_poly.pdbx_strand_id
1 'polypeptide(L)'
;MTTHIRIPDISPVIQHGGDGSQRVFAFPFPVFRDSDVEVRLGTTQLISGFTVFGAGSSKGGAVVFATAPGNGVRVTLRRKQVYARDEDFLDERAPTPHELNDAIDQTVAAVQELAEESARAVKLPLSADLSQPVELGLPSPEAGKLLGWNGSANALVNIPQVDTSDVLLKSQNLADLPDKAQARLNLGLAPVASSGAYADLSGTPSLGSAAALPVDTDPTLAADSDSRVPSQKAVKAYVTSQTLGHQALFDRLAINDLRNVLSAAVNGGWPAESMVGGAYDGFSADTIGATSTNQTYLGSDRAYGYLPTTSYSATGGSGNRSGVVSITTGGGVWNLYTGSTGQIVNGNTSTMDYGVLPVQTDPGNATGKYCVFDFGAGAANFLTEIKGYWQYTTPAGGTWIWQGSNDGSTWADLTATTPWGGGGSSSTVVYPVTGNHGPWRYVRIYCIDGASVISQWLCEVEFKLGSITGGIPDVTLVSAALVPAPASAPGVAGLLVLHKAVDAVSLNTDFTAEATRNGTGWTQGTLQDTGLTISGYKVLWTAIDLSGQASGTTVKYRLKMLNSKLQRVKGVAITVS
;
A
#
# COMPACT_ATOMS: atom_id res chain seq x y z
N MET A 1 29.61 59.81 -116.47
CA MET A 1 28.82 60.24 -115.30
C MET A 1 29.00 59.18 -114.24
N THR A 2 29.80 59.45 -113.21
CA THR A 2 29.88 58.58 -112.03
C THR A 2 28.54 58.68 -111.31
N THR A 3 27.85 57.56 -111.15
CA THR A 3 26.56 57.52 -110.44
C THR A 3 26.80 57.87 -108.97
N HIS A 4 26.10 58.88 -108.47
CA HIS A 4 26.13 59.25 -107.05
C HIS A 4 25.63 58.07 -106.18
N ILE A 5 26.23 57.89 -105.01
CA ILE A 5 25.82 56.84 -104.06
C ILE A 5 24.35 57.06 -103.68
N ARG A 6 23.67 56.00 -103.22
CA ARG A 6 22.28 56.08 -102.76
C ARG A 6 22.17 55.18 -101.57
N ILE A 7 21.44 55.60 -100.54
CA ILE A 7 21.23 54.83 -99.32
C ILE A 7 19.86 54.14 -99.36
N PRO A 8 19.75 52.86 -99.74
CA PRO A 8 18.50 52.12 -99.72
C PRO A 8 18.10 51.74 -98.29
N ASP A 9 16.82 51.47 -98.06
CA ASP A 9 16.30 50.97 -96.78
C ASP A 9 16.66 49.49 -96.58
N ILE A 10 17.88 49.24 -96.14
CA ILE A 10 18.40 47.92 -95.82
C ILE A 10 19.18 47.97 -94.52
N SER A 11 19.23 46.83 -93.83
CA SER A 11 19.99 46.73 -92.59
C SER A 11 21.47 47.07 -92.84
N PRO A 12 22.07 47.99 -92.05
CA PRO A 12 23.49 48.31 -92.15
C PRO A 12 24.39 47.23 -91.53
N VAL A 13 23.86 46.03 -91.25
CA VAL A 13 24.60 44.88 -90.73
C VAL A 13 24.22 43.62 -91.50
N ILE A 14 25.19 42.76 -91.76
CA ILE A 14 25.00 41.41 -92.30
C ILE A 14 25.86 40.41 -91.54
N GLN A 15 25.34 39.20 -91.37
CA GLN A 15 26.06 38.09 -90.77
C GLN A 15 26.18 36.94 -91.75
N HIS A 16 27.37 36.34 -91.79
CA HIS A 16 27.67 35.14 -92.56
C HIS A 16 28.26 34.06 -91.65
N GLY A 17 28.12 32.80 -92.04
CA GLY A 17 28.86 31.69 -91.44
C GLY A 17 30.16 31.45 -92.19
N GLY A 18 31.29 31.38 -91.48
CA GLY A 18 32.53 30.87 -92.05
C GLY A 18 32.47 29.36 -92.23
N ASP A 19 32.97 28.85 -93.35
CA ASP A 19 33.09 27.43 -93.68
C ASP A 19 34.55 26.92 -93.56
N GLY A 20 35.48 27.78 -93.14
CA GLY A 20 36.91 27.49 -93.07
C GLY A 20 37.68 27.70 -94.38
N SER A 21 37.01 28.03 -95.48
CA SER A 21 37.62 28.14 -96.83
C SER A 21 37.26 29.42 -97.58
N GLN A 22 36.03 29.91 -97.46
CA GLN A 22 35.53 31.15 -98.05
C GLN A 22 36.27 32.36 -97.50
N ARG A 23 36.76 33.22 -98.40
CA ARG A 23 37.47 34.47 -98.02
C ARG A 23 36.70 35.73 -98.36
N VAL A 24 35.71 35.65 -99.25
CA VAL A 24 34.96 36.79 -99.77
C VAL A 24 33.57 36.79 -99.18
N PHE A 25 33.22 37.85 -98.46
CA PHE A 25 31.91 38.03 -97.84
C PHE A 25 31.31 39.35 -98.29
N ALA A 26 30.19 39.28 -99.01
CA ALA A 26 29.50 40.45 -99.53
C ALA A 26 28.68 41.16 -98.44
N PHE A 27 28.55 42.47 -98.56
CA PHE A 27 27.60 43.27 -97.78
C PHE A 27 26.74 44.11 -98.72
N PRO A 28 25.40 44.15 -98.55
CA PRO A 28 24.51 44.84 -99.47
C PRO A 28 24.40 46.34 -99.19
N PHE A 29 24.85 46.81 -98.01
CA PHE A 29 24.71 48.20 -97.58
C PHE A 29 25.80 49.12 -98.15
N PRO A 30 25.46 50.32 -98.63
CA PRO A 30 26.46 51.29 -99.12
C PRO A 30 27.32 51.84 -97.98
N VAL A 31 28.62 52.01 -98.25
CA VAL A 31 29.59 52.66 -97.35
C VAL A 31 30.35 53.74 -98.12
N PHE A 32 30.74 54.84 -97.47
CA PHE A 32 31.38 55.99 -98.15
C PHE A 32 32.89 55.79 -98.29
N ARG A 33 33.51 55.23 -97.26
CA ARG A 33 34.94 54.90 -97.21
C ARG A 33 35.12 53.45 -96.77
N ASP A 34 36.24 52.84 -97.12
CA ASP A 34 36.59 51.49 -96.68
C ASP A 34 36.67 51.38 -95.15
N SER A 35 37.01 52.48 -94.47
CA SER A 35 37.04 52.60 -93.00
C SER A 35 35.67 52.53 -92.34
N ASP A 36 34.60 52.74 -93.10
CA ASP A 36 33.23 52.80 -92.58
C ASP A 36 32.60 51.40 -92.49
N VAL A 37 33.40 50.34 -92.66
CA VAL A 37 33.01 48.94 -92.43
C VAL A 37 33.71 48.44 -91.18
N GLU A 38 32.94 48.09 -90.15
CA GLU A 38 33.44 47.33 -89.02
C GLU A 38 33.26 45.83 -89.26
N VAL A 39 34.36 45.10 -89.11
CA VAL A 39 34.45 43.66 -89.33
C VAL A 39 34.65 42.94 -88.00
N ARG A 40 33.82 41.94 -87.71
CA ARG A 40 33.96 41.09 -86.53
C ARG A 40 33.98 39.61 -86.87
N LEU A 41 34.80 38.86 -86.15
CA LEU A 41 34.77 37.39 -86.08
C LEU A 41 34.34 36.98 -84.66
N GLY A 42 33.16 36.38 -84.54
CA GLY A 42 32.55 36.13 -83.24
C GLY A 42 32.34 37.45 -82.47
N THR A 43 32.94 37.56 -81.28
CA THR A 43 32.89 38.77 -80.44
C THR A 43 34.04 39.74 -80.69
N THR A 44 35.03 39.37 -81.51
CA THR A 44 36.26 40.15 -81.71
C THR A 44 36.15 41.06 -82.94
N GLN A 45 36.38 42.36 -82.76
CA GLN A 45 36.54 43.30 -83.85
C GLN A 45 37.95 43.18 -84.45
N LEU A 46 38.02 43.12 -85.78
CA LEU A 46 39.27 43.14 -86.52
C LEU A 46 39.57 44.57 -86.98
N ILE A 47 40.83 44.97 -86.85
CA ILE A 47 41.36 46.25 -87.37
C ILE A 47 42.31 46.05 -88.57
N SER A 48 42.65 44.80 -88.87
CA SER A 48 43.54 44.40 -89.98
C SER A 48 43.26 42.94 -90.39
N GLY A 49 43.90 42.47 -91.47
CA GLY A 49 43.75 41.07 -91.94
C GLY A 49 42.60 40.87 -92.93
N PHE A 50 42.01 41.96 -93.41
CA PHE A 50 41.00 41.98 -94.46
C PHE A 50 41.16 43.23 -95.33
N THR A 51 40.58 43.20 -96.52
CA THR A 51 40.48 44.34 -97.45
C THR A 51 39.01 44.56 -97.80
N VAL A 52 38.57 45.81 -97.76
CA VAL A 52 37.20 46.21 -98.14
C VAL A 52 37.20 46.62 -99.60
N PHE A 53 36.18 46.20 -100.33
CA PHE A 53 35.92 46.62 -101.70
C PHE A 53 34.50 47.17 -101.80
N GLY A 54 34.28 48.13 -102.70
CA GLY A 54 32.94 48.66 -102.99
C GLY A 54 32.55 49.89 -102.19
N ALA A 55 33.49 50.59 -101.54
CA ALA A 55 33.21 51.94 -101.04
C ALA A 55 32.75 52.87 -102.18
N GLY A 56 31.76 53.72 -101.89
CA GLY A 56 31.12 54.59 -102.88
C GLY A 56 30.01 53.91 -103.71
N SER A 57 29.76 52.61 -103.57
CA SER A 57 28.76 51.87 -104.34
C SER A 57 27.40 51.77 -103.63
N SER A 58 26.31 52.15 -104.31
CA SER A 58 24.93 51.97 -103.79
C SER A 58 24.50 50.51 -103.65
N LYS A 59 25.24 49.55 -104.24
CA LYS A 59 24.96 48.11 -104.14
C LYS A 59 25.70 47.43 -102.98
N GLY A 60 26.41 48.22 -102.17
CA GLY A 60 27.37 47.71 -101.20
C GLY A 60 28.61 47.14 -101.86
N GLY A 61 29.27 46.22 -101.15
CA GLY A 61 30.62 45.77 -101.44
C GLY A 61 30.93 44.39 -100.88
N ALA A 62 32.21 44.11 -100.67
CA ALA A 62 32.66 42.86 -100.07
C ALA A 62 33.90 43.05 -99.21
N VAL A 63 34.01 42.23 -98.17
CA VAL A 63 35.23 42.08 -97.37
C VAL A 63 35.94 40.82 -97.79
N VAL A 64 37.23 40.95 -98.12
CA VAL A 64 38.12 39.85 -98.49
C VAL A 64 39.12 39.63 -97.36
N PHE A 65 39.04 38.48 -96.69
CA PHE A 65 39.98 38.12 -95.62
C PHE A 65 41.29 37.58 -96.18
N ALA A 66 42.40 37.96 -95.54
CA ALA A 66 43.73 37.40 -95.84
C ALA A 66 43.78 35.89 -95.51
N THR A 67 43.09 35.48 -94.45
CA THR A 67 42.92 34.08 -94.01
C THR A 67 41.43 33.79 -93.87
N ALA A 68 40.95 32.68 -94.42
CA ALA A 68 39.53 32.31 -94.35
C ALA A 68 39.07 32.20 -92.88
N PRO A 69 37.93 32.80 -92.50
CA PRO A 69 37.32 32.60 -91.19
C PRO A 69 37.05 31.11 -90.94
N GLY A 70 37.36 30.63 -89.73
CA GLY A 70 37.20 29.22 -89.36
C GLY A 70 35.76 28.72 -89.48
N ASN A 71 35.59 27.39 -89.64
CA ASN A 71 34.26 26.79 -89.74
C ASN A 71 33.42 27.07 -88.49
N GLY A 72 32.18 27.54 -88.68
CA GLY A 72 31.27 27.93 -87.61
C GLY A 72 31.53 29.30 -86.99
N VAL A 73 32.60 30.01 -87.39
CA VAL A 73 32.87 31.38 -86.93
C VAL A 73 31.90 32.34 -87.61
N ARG A 74 31.16 33.11 -86.81
CA ARG A 74 30.26 34.15 -87.31
C ARG A 74 31.06 35.36 -87.81
N VAL A 75 30.93 35.67 -89.09
CA VAL A 75 31.44 36.90 -89.69
C VAL A 75 30.34 37.95 -89.60
N THR A 76 30.59 39.07 -88.93
CA THR A 76 29.66 40.21 -88.89
C THR A 76 30.32 41.38 -89.60
N LEU A 77 29.65 41.89 -90.63
CA LEU A 77 30.03 43.11 -91.34
C LEU A 77 28.97 44.15 -91.03
N ARG A 78 29.37 45.31 -90.51
CA ARG A 78 28.45 46.41 -90.26
C ARG A 78 29.00 47.71 -90.82
N ARG A 79 28.12 48.59 -91.28
CA ARG A 79 28.48 49.99 -91.49
C ARG A 79 28.71 50.65 -90.13
N LYS A 80 29.73 51.49 -90.06
CA LYS A 80 30.08 52.30 -88.91
C LYS A 80 30.41 53.71 -89.40
N GLN A 81 29.36 54.47 -89.66
CA GLN A 81 29.47 55.86 -90.01
C GLN A 81 29.89 56.68 -88.79
N VAL A 82 30.79 57.63 -89.00
CA VAL A 82 31.12 58.61 -87.97
C VAL A 82 29.92 59.55 -87.79
N TYR A 83 29.40 59.67 -86.57
CA TYR A 83 28.32 60.61 -86.21
C TYR A 83 28.84 62.04 -86.10
N ALA A 84 29.42 62.57 -87.19
CA ALA A 84 29.95 63.93 -87.24
C ALA A 84 29.69 64.55 -88.61
N ARG A 85 29.44 65.87 -88.60
CA ARG A 85 29.49 66.73 -89.77
C ARG A 85 30.55 67.79 -89.48
N ASP A 86 31.76 67.53 -89.92
CA ASP A 86 32.93 68.38 -89.63
C ASP A 86 33.17 69.45 -90.71
N GLU A 87 32.37 69.44 -91.79
CA GLU A 87 32.49 70.36 -92.92
C GLU A 87 31.19 71.17 -93.13
N ASP A 88 31.34 72.49 -93.19
CA ASP A 88 30.29 73.43 -93.58
C ASP A 88 30.25 73.61 -95.10
N PHE A 89 29.08 73.98 -95.62
CA PHE A 89 28.99 74.41 -97.01
C PHE A 89 29.69 75.77 -97.15
N LEU A 90 30.38 76.00 -98.27
CA LEU A 90 31.10 77.25 -98.51
C LEU A 90 30.12 78.43 -98.59
N ASP A 91 30.35 79.50 -97.84
CA ASP A 91 29.48 80.70 -97.84
C ASP A 91 29.42 81.41 -99.20
N GLU A 92 30.50 81.32 -99.97
CA GLU A 92 30.68 82.06 -101.22
C GLU A 92 30.00 81.39 -102.42
N ARG A 93 29.40 80.20 -102.26
CA ARG A 93 28.64 79.52 -103.33
C ARG A 93 27.52 78.63 -102.80
N ALA A 94 26.48 78.44 -103.60
CA ALA A 94 25.50 77.38 -103.32
C ALA A 94 26.18 75.99 -103.33
N PRO A 95 25.80 75.06 -102.43
CA PRO A 95 26.31 73.70 -102.47
C PRO A 95 25.94 73.07 -103.81
N THR A 96 26.90 72.38 -104.40
CA THR A 96 26.63 71.57 -105.58
C THR A 96 25.63 70.47 -105.23
N PRO A 97 24.83 69.98 -106.18
CA PRO A 97 23.96 68.83 -105.94
C PRO A 97 24.71 67.62 -105.38
N HIS A 98 26.00 67.46 -105.69
CA HIS A 98 26.84 66.39 -105.14
C HIS A 98 27.13 66.57 -103.65
N GLU A 99 27.60 67.76 -103.24
CA GLU A 99 27.86 68.09 -101.83
C GLU A 99 26.59 67.95 -100.98
N LEU A 100 25.45 68.38 -101.51
CA LEU A 100 24.17 68.24 -100.82
C LEU A 100 23.74 66.77 -100.71
N ASN A 101 23.84 66.00 -101.79
CA ASN A 101 23.46 64.59 -101.73
C ASN A 101 24.41 63.77 -100.85
N ASP A 102 25.71 64.06 -100.83
CA ASP A 102 26.67 63.40 -99.93
C ASP A 102 26.33 63.66 -98.46
N ALA A 103 26.01 64.91 -98.10
CA ALA A 103 25.62 65.26 -96.74
C ALA A 103 24.31 64.57 -96.32
N ILE A 104 23.31 64.53 -97.20
CA ILE A 104 22.03 63.84 -96.95
C ILE A 104 22.26 62.34 -96.82
N ASP A 105 23.01 61.73 -97.73
CA ASP A 105 23.28 60.29 -97.70
C ASP A 105 24.04 59.88 -96.44
N GLN A 106 25.07 60.63 -96.04
CA GLN A 106 25.80 60.35 -94.79
C GLN A 106 24.87 60.46 -93.56
N THR A 107 23.95 61.42 -93.57
CA THR A 107 22.95 61.58 -92.50
C THR A 107 21.97 60.41 -92.48
N VAL A 108 21.43 60.01 -93.63
CA VAL A 108 20.52 58.86 -93.74
C VAL A 108 21.24 57.57 -93.31
N ALA A 109 22.50 57.40 -93.70
CA ALA A 109 23.30 56.25 -93.30
C ALA A 109 23.52 56.19 -91.78
N ALA A 110 23.82 57.33 -91.15
CA ALA A 110 23.95 57.46 -89.70
C ALA A 110 22.61 57.18 -88.98
N VAL A 111 21.49 57.68 -89.50
CA VAL A 111 20.15 57.41 -88.94
C VAL A 111 19.78 55.93 -89.02
N GLN A 112 20.08 55.26 -90.13
CA GLN A 112 19.88 53.81 -90.26
C GLN A 112 20.70 53.01 -89.24
N GLU A 113 21.96 53.41 -89.01
CA GLU A 113 22.79 52.78 -87.98
C GLU A 113 22.25 53.03 -86.58
N LEU A 114 21.81 54.26 -86.29
CA LEU A 114 21.19 54.57 -85.01
C LEU A 114 19.90 53.78 -84.79
N ALA A 115 19.08 53.60 -85.83
CA ALA A 115 17.88 52.78 -85.79
C ALA A 115 18.21 51.31 -85.51
N GLU A 116 19.29 50.79 -86.09
CA GLU A 116 19.78 49.43 -85.89
C GLU A 116 20.32 49.23 -84.46
N GLU A 117 21.11 50.18 -83.93
CA GLU A 117 21.57 50.16 -82.55
C GLU A 117 20.40 50.26 -81.56
N SER A 118 19.45 51.16 -81.81
CA SER A 118 18.21 51.27 -81.02
C SER A 118 17.39 49.98 -81.07
N ALA A 119 17.34 49.26 -82.19
CA ALA A 119 16.60 48.01 -82.31
C ALA A 119 17.15 46.89 -81.39
N ARG A 120 18.41 46.97 -80.96
CA ARG A 120 19.05 45.99 -80.06
C ARG A 120 19.13 46.45 -78.60
N ALA A 121 18.64 47.65 -78.28
CA ALA A 121 18.62 48.16 -76.92
C ALA A 121 17.43 47.61 -76.10
N VAL A 122 17.58 47.57 -74.77
CA VAL A 122 16.45 47.39 -73.86
C VAL A 122 15.60 48.67 -73.91
N LYS A 123 14.27 48.53 -74.03
CA LYS A 123 13.35 49.66 -74.14
C LYS A 123 12.28 49.59 -73.06
N LEU A 124 11.94 50.76 -72.52
CA LEU A 124 10.70 50.92 -71.78
C LEU A 124 9.51 51.02 -72.76
N PRO A 125 8.31 50.63 -72.34
CA PRO A 125 7.10 50.91 -73.10
C PRO A 125 6.90 52.42 -73.25
N LEU A 126 6.19 52.85 -74.32
CA LEU A 126 5.87 54.26 -74.55
C LEU A 126 5.09 54.90 -73.39
N SER A 127 4.34 54.09 -72.65
CA SER A 127 3.55 54.49 -71.48
C SER A 127 4.34 54.53 -70.16
N ALA A 128 5.66 54.38 -70.20
CA ALA A 128 6.47 54.42 -68.99
C ALA A 128 6.41 55.81 -68.32
N ASP A 129 6.33 55.80 -66.99
CA ASP A 129 6.29 57.02 -66.19
C ASP A 129 7.65 57.73 -66.23
N LEU A 130 7.71 58.84 -66.96
CA LEU A 130 8.93 59.64 -67.11
C LEU A 130 9.29 60.44 -65.85
N SER A 131 8.40 60.48 -64.84
CA SER A 131 8.69 61.11 -63.55
C SER A 131 9.57 60.24 -62.64
N GLN A 132 9.72 58.95 -62.96
CA GLN A 132 10.57 58.00 -62.26
C GLN A 132 11.65 57.48 -63.23
N PRO A 133 12.88 58.04 -63.21
CA PRO A 133 13.93 57.56 -64.09
C PRO A 133 14.26 56.10 -63.76
N VAL A 134 14.11 55.23 -64.76
CA VAL A 134 14.48 53.81 -64.69
C VAL A 134 15.79 53.61 -65.46
N GLU A 135 16.81 53.11 -64.79
CA GLU A 135 18.10 52.80 -65.41
C GLU A 135 18.03 51.44 -66.14
N LEU A 136 18.16 51.48 -67.47
CA LEU A 136 18.17 50.29 -68.33
C LEU A 136 19.58 49.81 -68.69
N GLY A 137 20.61 50.34 -68.04
CA GLY A 137 21.96 49.82 -68.15
C GLY A 137 22.00 48.39 -67.63
N LEU A 138 22.53 47.46 -68.43
CA LEU A 138 22.74 46.09 -67.96
C LEU A 138 23.88 46.08 -66.94
N PRO A 139 23.71 45.45 -65.76
CA PRO A 139 24.80 45.30 -64.81
C PRO A 139 25.90 44.41 -65.40
N SER A 140 27.12 44.52 -64.86
CA SER A 140 28.22 43.60 -65.23
C SER A 140 27.75 42.16 -64.98
N PRO A 141 27.82 41.25 -65.96
CA PRO A 141 27.33 39.88 -65.79
C PRO A 141 28.03 39.13 -64.64
N GLU A 142 27.25 38.46 -63.80
CA GLU A 142 27.74 37.63 -62.70
C GLU A 142 27.33 36.16 -62.90
N ALA A 143 28.26 35.23 -62.68
CA ALA A 143 27.99 33.80 -62.87
C ALA A 143 26.93 33.29 -61.88
N GLY A 144 25.97 32.49 -62.38
CA GLY A 144 24.89 31.92 -61.56
C GLY A 144 23.82 32.93 -61.13
N LYS A 145 23.77 34.11 -61.76
CA LYS A 145 22.74 35.13 -61.50
C LYS A 145 21.89 35.40 -62.74
N LEU A 146 20.62 35.75 -62.50
CA LEU A 146 19.67 36.17 -63.51
C LEU A 146 19.56 37.70 -63.53
N LEU A 147 19.09 38.27 -64.64
CA LEU A 147 18.71 39.68 -64.70
C LEU A 147 17.31 39.85 -64.08
N GLY A 148 17.16 40.80 -63.16
CA GLY A 148 15.88 41.13 -62.54
C GLY A 148 15.78 42.60 -62.14
N TRP A 149 14.58 43.05 -61.80
CA TRP A 149 14.36 44.37 -61.21
C TRP A 149 14.87 44.41 -59.77
N ASN A 150 15.49 45.53 -59.38
CA ASN A 150 15.79 45.76 -57.98
C ASN A 150 14.51 45.97 -57.16
N GLY A 151 14.62 45.96 -55.83
CA GLY A 151 13.47 46.12 -54.93
C GLY A 151 12.73 47.45 -55.07
N SER A 152 13.35 48.46 -55.70
CA SER A 152 12.76 49.77 -55.97
C SER A 152 12.20 49.91 -57.39
N ALA A 153 12.26 48.85 -58.20
CA ALA A 153 11.83 48.82 -59.61
C ALA A 153 12.41 49.94 -60.50
N ASN A 154 13.59 50.45 -60.17
CA ASN A 154 14.21 51.59 -60.87
C ASN A 154 15.54 51.25 -61.56
N ALA A 155 16.03 50.02 -61.45
CA ALA A 155 17.21 49.54 -62.17
C ALA A 155 17.18 48.02 -62.36
N LEU A 156 17.91 47.54 -63.38
CA LEU A 156 18.20 46.12 -63.58
C LEU A 156 19.41 45.69 -62.73
N VAL A 157 19.29 44.57 -62.02
CA VAL A 157 20.33 44.02 -61.14
C VAL A 157 20.51 42.51 -61.37
N ASN A 158 21.68 42.00 -60.99
CA ASN A 158 21.91 40.56 -60.95
C ASN A 158 21.27 39.96 -59.69
N ILE A 159 20.25 39.12 -59.86
CA ILE A 159 19.58 38.38 -58.77
C ILE A 159 20.11 36.93 -58.70
N PRO A 160 20.26 36.34 -57.50
CA PRO A 160 20.64 34.94 -57.37
C PRO A 160 19.70 34.01 -58.14
N GLN A 161 20.25 33.04 -58.87
CA GLN A 161 19.46 31.96 -59.45
C GLN A 161 18.90 31.09 -58.31
N VAL A 162 17.57 30.98 -58.23
CA VAL A 162 16.91 30.06 -57.29
C VAL A 162 16.79 28.69 -57.94
N ASP A 163 17.30 27.65 -57.28
CA ASP A 163 17.07 26.27 -57.70
C ASP A 163 15.63 25.86 -57.32
N THR A 164 14.81 25.56 -58.32
CA THR A 164 13.42 25.15 -58.12
C THR A 164 13.27 23.82 -57.39
N SER A 165 14.32 23.00 -57.26
CA SER A 165 14.27 21.79 -56.42
C SER A 165 14.39 22.05 -54.92
N ASP A 166 14.76 23.26 -54.51
CA ASP A 166 14.98 23.62 -53.09
C ASP A 166 13.87 24.54 -52.52
N VAL A 167 12.75 24.65 -53.24
CA VAL A 167 11.59 25.45 -52.83
C VAL A 167 10.50 24.53 -52.29
N LEU A 168 10.01 24.81 -51.08
CA LEU A 168 8.84 24.12 -50.52
C LEU A 168 7.61 24.35 -51.41
N LEU A 169 7.16 23.31 -52.10
CA LEU A 169 5.94 23.36 -52.89
C LEU A 169 4.73 23.42 -51.96
N LYS A 170 3.77 24.31 -52.27
CA LYS A 170 2.55 24.47 -51.48
C LYS A 170 1.77 23.15 -51.31
N SER A 171 1.83 22.27 -52.30
CA SER A 171 1.23 20.92 -52.26
C SER A 171 1.91 19.94 -51.30
N GLN A 172 3.05 20.29 -50.72
CA GLN A 172 3.81 19.49 -49.76
C GLN A 172 3.75 20.07 -48.33
N ASN A 173 3.00 21.15 -48.11
CA ASN A 173 2.82 21.73 -46.79
C ASN A 173 1.87 20.88 -45.92
N LEU A 174 2.10 20.85 -44.61
CA LEU A 174 1.25 20.12 -43.66
C LEU A 174 -0.11 20.81 -43.41
N ALA A 175 -0.26 22.06 -43.83
CA ALA A 175 -1.40 22.92 -43.52
C ALA A 175 -2.60 22.70 -44.47
N ASP A 176 -2.35 22.22 -45.69
CA ASP A 176 -3.37 22.03 -46.74
C ASP A 176 -3.78 20.54 -46.90
N LEU A 177 -3.35 19.64 -46.01
CA LEU A 177 -3.76 18.22 -46.04
C LEU A 177 -5.18 18.04 -45.47
N PRO A 178 -6.04 17.24 -46.13
CA PRO A 178 -7.46 17.13 -45.78
C PRO A 178 -7.71 16.46 -44.43
N ASP A 179 -6.76 15.69 -43.90
CA ASP A 179 -6.85 15.12 -42.56
C ASP A 179 -5.48 14.89 -41.89
N LYS A 180 -5.54 14.70 -40.57
CA LYS A 180 -4.37 14.45 -39.71
C LYS A 180 -3.76 13.06 -39.94
N ALA A 181 -4.49 12.10 -40.52
CA ALA A 181 -3.99 10.75 -40.78
C ALA A 181 -3.05 10.73 -41.99
N GLN A 182 -3.39 11.45 -43.06
CA GLN A 182 -2.54 11.66 -44.22
C GLN A 182 -1.26 12.41 -43.86
N ALA A 183 -1.33 13.40 -42.96
CA ALA A 183 -0.15 14.08 -42.44
C ALA A 183 0.82 13.14 -41.70
N ARG A 184 0.31 12.21 -40.88
CA ARG A 184 1.13 11.21 -40.17
C ARG A 184 1.77 10.21 -41.14
N LEU A 185 1.05 9.79 -42.18
CA LEU A 185 1.58 8.91 -43.23
C LEU A 185 2.72 9.59 -44.02
N ASN A 186 2.52 10.84 -44.45
CA ASN A 186 3.50 11.57 -45.25
C ASN A 186 4.83 11.81 -44.51
N LEU A 187 4.76 11.95 -43.18
CA LEU A 187 5.94 12.08 -42.31
C LEU A 187 6.55 10.74 -41.89
N GLY A 188 5.98 9.61 -42.32
CA GLY A 188 6.46 8.27 -41.97
C GLY A 188 6.29 7.91 -40.49
N LEU A 189 5.33 8.52 -39.78
CA LEU A 189 5.09 8.18 -38.38
C LEU A 189 4.48 6.78 -38.27
N ALA A 190 5.02 5.96 -37.36
CA ALA A 190 4.55 4.61 -37.11
C ALA A 190 3.09 4.59 -36.59
N PRO A 191 2.34 3.47 -36.77
CA PRO A 191 0.95 3.31 -36.32
C PRO A 191 0.70 3.63 -34.83
N VAL A 192 1.72 3.56 -33.98
CA VAL A 192 1.66 3.98 -32.57
C VAL A 192 1.31 5.47 -32.42
N ALA A 193 1.72 6.32 -33.36
CA ALA A 193 1.45 7.76 -33.33
C ALA A 193 -0.04 8.11 -33.53
N SER A 194 -0.85 7.17 -34.03
CA SER A 194 -2.31 7.32 -34.12
C SER A 194 -3.06 6.53 -33.06
N SER A 195 -2.58 5.33 -32.70
CA SER A 195 -3.30 4.41 -31.80
C SER A 195 -2.97 4.59 -30.32
N GLY A 196 -1.80 5.15 -29.98
CA GLY A 196 -1.26 5.16 -28.61
C GLY A 196 -0.93 3.78 -28.04
N ALA A 197 -1.07 2.72 -28.85
CA ALA A 197 -0.82 1.35 -28.45
C ALA A 197 0.64 0.96 -28.74
N TYR A 198 1.45 0.81 -27.69
CA TYR A 198 2.87 0.45 -27.77
C TYR A 198 3.15 -1.03 -28.05
N ALA A 199 2.13 -1.81 -28.44
CA ALA A 199 2.24 -3.25 -28.63
C ALA A 199 2.96 -3.66 -29.94
N ASP A 200 3.11 -2.73 -30.90
CA ASP A 200 3.73 -2.97 -32.21
C ASP A 200 5.05 -2.19 -32.34
N LEU A 201 6.06 -2.61 -31.58
CA LEU A 201 7.44 -2.10 -31.68
C LEU A 201 8.39 -3.19 -32.18
N SER A 202 7.97 -3.97 -33.17
CA SER A 202 8.92 -4.85 -33.87
C SER A 202 9.91 -3.99 -34.67
N GLY A 203 11.20 -4.02 -34.31
CA GLY A 203 12.27 -3.40 -35.10
C GLY A 203 12.80 -2.02 -34.65
N THR A 204 12.47 -1.51 -33.46
CA THR A 204 13.17 -0.34 -32.88
C THR A 204 14.38 -0.77 -32.04
N PRO A 205 15.38 0.11 -31.79
CA PRO A 205 16.44 -0.18 -30.83
C PRO A 205 15.82 -0.50 -29.48
N SER A 206 16.24 -1.60 -28.86
CA SER A 206 15.95 -1.86 -27.44
C SER A 206 16.22 -0.58 -26.67
N LEU A 207 15.21 -0.05 -25.97
CA LEU A 207 15.48 0.93 -24.92
C LEU A 207 16.53 0.27 -24.01
N GLY A 208 17.66 0.95 -23.82
CA GLY A 208 18.79 0.40 -23.10
C GLY A 208 18.35 -0.14 -21.76
N SER A 209 18.92 -1.27 -21.36
CA SER A 209 18.75 -1.88 -20.04
C SER A 209 19.37 -1.02 -18.93
N ALA A 210 18.90 0.21 -18.76
CA ALA A 210 18.75 0.77 -17.42
C ALA A 210 17.74 -0.15 -16.71
N ALA A 211 18.25 -1.29 -16.24
CA ALA A 211 17.48 -2.45 -15.87
C ALA A 211 16.44 -2.06 -14.82
N ALA A 212 15.17 -2.06 -15.20
CA ALA A 212 14.14 -2.33 -14.21
C ALA A 212 14.39 -3.77 -13.76
N LEU A 213 15.26 -3.96 -12.77
CA LEU A 213 15.34 -5.19 -12.01
C LEU A 213 13.89 -5.61 -11.74
N PRO A 214 13.51 -6.86 -12.06
CA PRO A 214 12.11 -7.27 -12.02
C PRO A 214 11.49 -6.92 -10.68
N VAL A 215 10.31 -6.29 -10.73
CA VAL A 215 9.62 -5.83 -9.52
C VAL A 215 9.36 -7.03 -8.62
N ASP A 216 9.85 -6.96 -7.39
CA ASP A 216 9.57 -7.97 -6.39
C ASP A 216 8.29 -7.62 -5.63
N THR A 217 7.32 -8.52 -5.70
CA THR A 217 6.08 -8.43 -4.93
C THR A 217 6.10 -9.33 -3.70
N ASP A 218 7.19 -10.09 -3.49
CA ASP A 218 7.38 -10.95 -2.33
C ASP A 218 7.50 -10.11 -1.05
N PRO A 219 6.56 -10.25 -0.10
CA PRO A 219 6.58 -9.51 1.16
C PRO A 219 7.73 -9.92 2.10
N THR A 220 8.51 -10.95 1.77
CA THR A 220 9.65 -11.42 2.58
C THR A 220 10.98 -10.75 2.23
N LEU A 221 11.05 -10.04 1.09
CA LEU A 221 12.28 -9.44 0.56
C LEU A 221 13.46 -10.43 0.47
N ALA A 222 13.18 -11.71 0.20
CA ALA A 222 14.19 -12.76 0.16
C ALA A 222 15.09 -12.74 -1.09
N ALA A 223 14.68 -12.04 -2.15
CA ALA A 223 15.48 -11.92 -3.36
C ALA A 223 16.63 -10.92 -3.21
N ASP A 224 17.75 -11.19 -3.88
CA ASP A 224 18.92 -10.31 -3.90
C ASP A 224 18.58 -8.95 -4.54
N SER A 225 18.95 -7.85 -3.88
CA SER A 225 18.76 -6.47 -4.37
C SER A 225 19.51 -6.19 -5.67
N ASP A 226 20.54 -6.97 -5.98
CA ASP A 226 21.26 -6.89 -7.25
C ASP A 226 20.45 -7.54 -8.41
N SER A 227 19.38 -8.29 -8.07
CA SER A 227 18.57 -9.07 -9.02
C SER A 227 17.11 -8.62 -9.13
N ARG A 228 16.56 -7.93 -8.11
CA ARG A 228 15.17 -7.45 -8.08
C ARG A 228 15.03 -6.10 -7.34
N VAL A 229 14.05 -5.29 -7.72
CA VAL A 229 13.66 -4.08 -6.97
C VAL A 229 12.32 -4.32 -6.29
N PRO A 230 12.21 -4.21 -4.95
CA PRO A 230 10.96 -4.48 -4.26
C PRO A 230 9.90 -3.39 -4.49
N SER A 231 8.66 -3.82 -4.67
CA SER A 231 7.50 -2.94 -4.74
C SER A 231 7.24 -2.25 -3.40
N GLN A 232 6.62 -1.05 -3.43
CA GLN A 232 6.17 -0.39 -2.19
C GLN A 232 5.25 -1.28 -1.33
N LYS A 233 4.47 -2.16 -1.98
CA LYS A 233 3.61 -3.13 -1.30
C LYS A 233 4.42 -4.19 -0.55
N ALA A 234 5.45 -4.75 -1.17
CA ALA A 234 6.35 -5.72 -0.55
C ALA A 234 7.10 -5.09 0.63
N VAL A 235 7.67 -3.90 0.45
CA VAL A 235 8.37 -3.16 1.52
C VAL A 235 7.43 -2.87 2.69
N LYS A 236 6.21 -2.38 2.42
CA LYS A 236 5.22 -2.10 3.47
C LYS A 236 4.84 -3.37 4.23
N ALA A 237 4.65 -4.50 3.55
CA ALA A 237 4.32 -5.76 4.17
C ALA A 237 5.47 -6.31 5.04
N TYR A 238 6.71 -6.25 4.53
CA TYR A 238 7.91 -6.65 5.25
C TYR A 238 8.09 -5.83 6.53
N VAL A 239 8.07 -4.50 6.44
CA VAL A 239 8.19 -3.60 7.59
C VAL A 239 7.08 -3.89 8.61
N THR A 240 5.84 -4.08 8.16
CA THR A 240 4.73 -4.46 9.05
C THR A 240 5.01 -5.79 9.77
N SER A 241 5.53 -6.80 9.08
CA SER A 241 5.87 -8.10 9.68
C SER A 241 6.98 -8.00 10.73
N GLN A 242 8.01 -7.18 10.49
CA GLN A 242 9.10 -6.95 11.43
C GLN A 242 8.61 -6.20 12.67
N THR A 243 7.73 -5.21 12.50
CA THR A 243 7.11 -4.49 13.62
C THR A 243 6.25 -5.40 14.48
N LEU A 244 5.47 -6.32 13.88
CA LEU A 244 4.70 -7.33 14.63
C LEU A 244 5.60 -8.32 15.38
N GLY A 245 6.73 -8.73 14.78
CA GLY A 245 7.72 -9.59 15.42
C GLY A 245 8.40 -8.93 16.63
N HIS A 246 8.75 -7.65 16.52
CA HIS A 246 9.29 -6.87 17.64
C HIS A 246 8.23 -6.62 18.72
N GLN A 247 6.97 -6.37 18.36
CA GLN A 247 5.89 -6.24 19.34
C GLN A 247 5.76 -7.51 20.18
N ALA A 248 5.75 -8.69 19.57
CA ALA A 248 5.69 -9.96 20.30
C ALA A 248 6.94 -10.24 21.17
N LEU A 249 8.10 -9.68 20.81
CA LEU A 249 9.31 -9.73 21.64
C LEU A 249 9.25 -8.75 22.81
N PHE A 250 8.78 -7.51 22.59
CA PHE A 250 8.55 -6.52 23.63
C PHE A 250 7.46 -6.97 24.60
N ASP A 251 6.38 -7.58 24.12
CA ASP A 251 5.33 -8.17 24.95
C ASP A 251 5.90 -9.30 25.81
N ARG A 252 6.74 -10.19 25.23
CA ARG A 252 7.42 -11.24 26.01
C ARG A 252 8.42 -10.69 27.02
N LEU A 253 9.15 -9.62 26.68
CA LEU A 253 10.09 -8.98 27.60
C LEU A 253 9.36 -8.32 28.76
N ALA A 254 8.29 -7.55 28.48
CA ALA A 254 7.43 -6.96 29.49
C ALA A 254 6.81 -8.01 30.41
N ILE A 255 6.35 -9.14 29.85
CA ILE A 255 5.88 -10.29 30.63
C ILE A 255 7.00 -10.84 31.52
N ASN A 256 8.21 -11.06 31.01
CA ASN A 256 9.33 -11.59 31.80
C ASN A 256 9.79 -10.63 32.90
N ASP A 257 9.80 -9.32 32.66
CA ASP A 257 10.13 -8.32 33.67
C ASP A 257 9.06 -8.28 34.78
N LEU A 258 7.78 -8.35 34.40
CA LEU A 258 6.68 -8.49 35.35
C LEU A 258 6.76 -9.81 36.15
N ARG A 259 7.22 -10.91 35.53
CA ARG A 259 7.49 -12.18 36.25
C ARG A 259 8.59 -12.03 37.28
N ASN A 260 9.68 -11.34 36.94
CA ASN A 260 10.80 -11.13 37.86
C ASN A 260 10.36 -10.26 39.06
N VAL A 261 9.59 -9.20 38.81
CA VAL A 261 9.03 -8.36 39.87
C VAL A 261 8.04 -9.11 40.74
N LEU A 262 7.12 -9.88 40.15
CA LEU A 262 6.11 -10.64 40.91
C LEU A 262 6.73 -11.81 41.69
N SER A 263 7.77 -12.45 41.16
CA SER A 263 8.54 -13.46 41.89
C SER A 263 9.26 -12.86 43.10
N ALA A 264 9.82 -11.67 42.97
CA ALA A 264 10.45 -10.94 44.08
C ALA A 264 9.44 -10.48 45.13
N ALA A 265 8.25 -10.05 44.71
CA ALA A 265 7.14 -9.63 45.57
C ALA A 265 6.55 -10.78 46.41
N VAL A 266 6.23 -11.90 45.75
CA VAL A 266 5.62 -13.07 46.40
C VAL A 266 6.55 -13.76 47.40
N ASN A 267 7.87 -13.61 47.21
CA ASN A 267 8.89 -14.14 48.12
C ASN A 267 9.32 -13.13 49.21
N GLY A 268 8.60 -12.00 49.35
CA GLY A 268 8.77 -11.04 50.46
C GLY A 268 9.98 -10.11 50.34
N GLY A 269 10.58 -9.96 49.16
CA GLY A 269 11.79 -9.17 48.96
C GLY A 269 11.56 -7.66 48.75
N TRP A 270 10.33 -7.25 48.43
CA TRP A 270 9.98 -5.85 48.16
C TRP A 270 8.62 -5.51 48.79
N PRO A 271 8.47 -4.38 49.48
CA PRO A 271 7.16 -3.91 49.92
C PRO A 271 6.29 -3.65 48.68
N ALA A 272 5.04 -4.11 48.72
CA ALA A 272 4.05 -3.76 47.71
C ALA A 272 4.08 -2.24 47.46
N GLU A 273 3.86 -1.83 46.22
CA GLU A 273 3.81 -0.44 45.74
C GLU A 273 5.11 0.09 45.10
N SER A 274 5.30 -0.25 43.82
CA SER A 274 5.23 0.73 42.72
C SER A 274 6.08 0.28 41.53
N MET A 275 5.45 0.19 40.36
CA MET A 275 6.11 0.27 39.07
C MET A 275 5.64 1.57 38.39
N VAL A 276 6.46 2.17 37.53
CA VAL A 276 6.00 3.31 36.72
C VAL A 276 4.83 2.83 35.85
N GLY A 277 3.62 3.34 36.11
CA GLY A 277 2.41 2.94 35.40
C GLY A 277 1.83 1.57 35.81
N GLY A 278 2.14 1.05 37.00
CA GLY A 278 1.56 -0.22 37.46
C GLY A 278 1.79 -0.52 38.94
N ALA A 279 1.15 -1.58 39.44
CA ALA A 279 1.44 -2.15 40.76
C ALA A 279 1.35 -3.66 40.75
N TYR A 280 2.02 -4.26 41.73
CA TYR A 280 1.94 -5.67 42.04
C TYR A 280 1.44 -5.85 43.46
N ASP A 281 0.75 -6.96 43.68
CA ASP A 281 0.15 -7.33 44.94
C ASP A 281 0.45 -8.82 45.20
N GLY A 282 1.01 -9.12 46.38
CA GLY A 282 1.21 -10.51 46.87
C GLY A 282 -0.10 -11.24 47.20
N PHE A 283 -1.24 -10.60 46.96
CA PHE A 283 -2.61 -11.08 47.12
C PHE A 283 -2.82 -11.73 48.48
N SER A 284 -2.85 -10.88 49.52
CA SER A 284 -3.09 -11.27 50.91
C SER A 284 -4.49 -10.84 51.35
N ALA A 285 -4.96 -11.31 52.51
CA ALA A 285 -6.27 -10.90 53.03
C ALA A 285 -6.41 -9.38 53.22
N ASP A 286 -5.30 -8.66 53.41
CA ASP A 286 -5.25 -7.21 53.62
C ASP A 286 -5.36 -6.39 52.33
N THR A 287 -5.08 -7.01 51.17
CA THR A 287 -5.11 -6.32 49.86
C THR A 287 -6.43 -6.47 49.11
N ILE A 288 -7.36 -7.22 49.70
CA ILE A 288 -8.75 -7.35 49.27
C ILE A 288 -9.52 -6.13 49.77
N GLY A 289 -9.84 -5.23 48.85
CA GLY A 289 -10.55 -3.98 49.15
C GLY A 289 -11.91 -4.23 49.79
N ALA A 290 -12.36 -3.26 50.60
CA ALA A 290 -13.58 -3.32 51.40
C ALA A 290 -14.88 -3.54 50.60
N THR A 291 -14.84 -3.40 49.27
CA THR A 291 -15.99 -3.61 48.36
C THR A 291 -16.06 -5.03 47.80
N SER A 292 -15.18 -5.94 48.23
CA SER A 292 -15.25 -7.35 47.87
C SER A 292 -16.48 -8.01 48.50
N THR A 293 -17.10 -8.95 47.81
CA THR A 293 -18.34 -9.60 48.24
C THR A 293 -18.26 -11.11 48.18
N ASN A 294 -18.97 -11.75 49.12
CA ASN A 294 -19.16 -13.20 49.22
C ASN A 294 -17.85 -14.02 49.35
N GLN A 295 -16.73 -13.39 49.66
CA GLN A 295 -15.44 -14.04 49.77
C GLN A 295 -15.25 -14.68 51.15
N THR A 296 -14.75 -15.90 51.17
CA THR A 296 -14.14 -16.52 52.33
C THR A 296 -12.74 -16.99 51.97
N TYR A 297 -11.76 -16.62 52.79
CA TYR A 297 -10.39 -17.08 52.63
C TYR A 297 -10.18 -18.39 53.39
N LEU A 298 -9.88 -19.46 52.67
CA LEU A 298 -9.55 -20.77 53.23
C LEU A 298 -8.05 -20.85 53.48
N GLY A 299 -7.62 -20.60 54.71
CA GLY A 299 -6.20 -20.53 55.08
C GLY A 299 -5.39 -21.81 54.87
N SER A 300 -6.00 -23.00 55.01
CA SER A 300 -5.37 -24.30 54.74
C SER A 300 -5.01 -24.47 53.26
N ASP A 301 -5.91 -24.02 52.39
CA ASP A 301 -5.81 -24.18 50.94
C ASP A 301 -5.29 -22.93 50.23
N ARG A 302 -5.16 -21.81 50.94
CA ARG A 302 -4.87 -20.48 50.37
C ARG A 302 -5.79 -20.16 49.18
N ALA A 303 -7.06 -20.55 49.31
CA ALA A 303 -8.07 -20.46 48.27
C ALA A 303 -9.16 -19.45 48.65
N TYR A 304 -9.82 -18.91 47.64
CA TYR A 304 -11.01 -18.08 47.81
C TYR A 304 -12.20 -18.78 47.17
N GLY A 305 -13.32 -18.71 47.87
CA GLY A 305 -14.61 -19.25 47.47
C GLY A 305 -15.70 -18.67 48.35
N TYR A 306 -16.94 -19.07 48.07
CA TYR A 306 -18.05 -18.81 48.97
C TYR A 306 -18.17 -19.97 49.95
N LEU A 307 -18.06 -19.68 51.24
CA LEU A 307 -18.45 -20.62 52.29
C LEU A 307 -19.69 -20.09 53.00
N PRO A 308 -20.81 -20.80 52.94
CA PRO A 308 -22.00 -20.43 53.67
C PRO A 308 -21.74 -20.56 55.17
N THR A 309 -22.33 -19.64 55.94
CA THR A 309 -22.41 -19.80 57.40
C THR A 309 -23.23 -21.04 57.71
N THR A 310 -22.63 -21.97 58.44
CA THR A 310 -23.24 -23.26 58.79
C THR A 310 -23.31 -23.42 60.30
N SER A 311 -24.36 -24.08 60.79
CA SER A 311 -24.59 -24.33 62.22
C SER A 311 -25.23 -25.69 62.44
N TYR A 312 -24.84 -26.37 63.52
CA TYR A 312 -25.53 -27.58 63.98
C TYR A 312 -26.95 -27.27 64.45
N SER A 313 -27.22 -26.03 64.89
CA SER A 313 -28.55 -25.60 65.33
C SER A 313 -29.51 -25.30 64.16
N ALA A 314 -29.06 -25.40 62.92
CA ALA A 314 -29.92 -25.28 61.75
C ALA A 314 -30.92 -26.45 61.68
N THR A 315 -32.10 -26.23 61.08
CA THR A 315 -33.10 -27.29 60.87
C THR A 315 -32.50 -28.47 60.12
N GLY A 316 -32.62 -29.68 60.66
CA GLY A 316 -31.99 -30.89 60.11
C GLY A 316 -30.52 -31.11 60.54
N GLY A 317 -29.94 -30.17 61.30
CA GLY A 317 -28.53 -30.22 61.72
C GLY A 317 -28.26 -31.12 62.93
N SER A 318 -28.86 -30.84 64.09
CA SER A 318 -28.70 -31.61 65.33
C SER A 318 -30.02 -31.79 66.09
N GLY A 319 -30.02 -32.60 67.15
CA GLY A 319 -31.22 -32.95 67.91
C GLY A 319 -32.14 -33.93 67.17
N ASN A 320 -33.38 -34.08 67.64
CA ASN A 320 -34.34 -34.99 67.03
C ASN A 320 -34.84 -34.45 65.69
N ARG A 321 -34.48 -35.14 64.61
CA ARG A 321 -34.74 -34.77 63.22
C ARG A 321 -35.50 -35.86 62.47
N SER A 322 -36.03 -36.87 63.16
CA SER A 322 -36.84 -37.95 62.58
C SER A 322 -38.08 -37.45 61.79
N GLY A 323 -38.57 -36.24 62.08
CA GLY A 323 -39.68 -35.61 61.33
C GLY A 323 -39.27 -34.77 60.12
N VAL A 324 -37.97 -34.52 59.90
CA VAL A 324 -37.46 -33.63 58.82
C VAL A 324 -36.33 -34.24 57.99
N VAL A 325 -35.71 -35.33 58.46
CA VAL A 325 -34.70 -36.10 57.74
C VAL A 325 -35.17 -37.54 57.63
N SER A 326 -35.41 -37.99 56.40
CA SER A 326 -35.77 -39.39 56.12
C SER A 326 -34.52 -40.21 55.84
N ILE A 327 -34.46 -41.43 56.35
CA ILE A 327 -33.26 -42.28 56.22
C ILE A 327 -33.57 -43.57 55.51
N THR A 328 -32.80 -43.86 54.47
CA THR A 328 -32.89 -45.09 53.68
C THR A 328 -31.53 -45.76 53.60
N THR A 329 -31.48 -47.05 53.91
CA THR A 329 -30.29 -47.88 53.71
C THR A 329 -30.42 -48.72 52.44
N GLY A 330 -29.31 -49.00 51.75
CA GLY A 330 -29.30 -49.82 50.53
C GLY A 330 -27.95 -50.49 50.26
N GLY A 331 -27.84 -51.15 49.10
CA GLY A 331 -26.67 -51.97 48.74
C GLY A 331 -26.57 -53.31 49.48
N GLY A 332 -27.69 -53.82 50.01
CA GLY A 332 -27.80 -55.10 50.70
C GLY A 332 -28.50 -54.98 52.05
N VAL A 333 -28.40 -56.03 52.87
CA VAL A 333 -29.01 -56.06 54.22
C VAL A 333 -28.27 -55.14 55.18
N TRP A 334 -29.01 -54.52 56.10
CA TRP A 334 -28.53 -53.68 57.19
C TRP A 334 -29.14 -54.15 58.50
N ASN A 335 -28.34 -54.16 59.56
CA ASN A 335 -28.82 -54.38 60.91
C ASN A 335 -29.28 -53.04 61.49
N LEU A 336 -30.54 -53.00 61.92
CA LEU A 336 -31.19 -51.81 62.48
C LEU A 336 -31.54 -52.11 63.94
N TYR A 337 -31.01 -51.34 64.87
CA TYR A 337 -31.45 -51.45 66.25
C TYR A 337 -32.89 -50.99 66.37
N THR A 338 -33.72 -51.74 67.11
CA THR A 338 -35.18 -51.53 67.20
C THR A 338 -35.95 -51.62 65.88
N GLY A 339 -35.30 -52.03 64.77
CA GLY A 339 -35.93 -52.18 63.46
C GLY A 339 -36.17 -50.87 62.70
N SER A 340 -35.59 -49.74 63.15
CA SER A 340 -35.80 -48.42 62.54
C SER A 340 -34.48 -47.71 62.24
N THR A 341 -34.39 -47.08 61.07
CA THR A 341 -33.28 -46.17 60.71
C THR A 341 -33.36 -44.83 61.43
N GLY A 342 -34.51 -44.47 62.01
CA GLY A 342 -34.72 -43.18 62.68
C GLY A 342 -33.85 -42.96 63.92
N GLN A 343 -33.22 -44.01 64.45
CA GLN A 343 -32.34 -43.91 65.62
C GLN A 343 -31.11 -43.03 65.38
N ILE A 344 -30.62 -42.94 64.14
CA ILE A 344 -29.41 -42.15 63.85
C ILE A 344 -29.66 -40.66 63.61
N VAL A 345 -30.90 -40.20 63.80
CA VAL A 345 -31.30 -38.79 63.78
C VAL A 345 -32.29 -38.46 64.91
N ASN A 346 -32.29 -39.24 65.99
CA ASN A 346 -33.25 -39.08 67.08
C ASN A 346 -32.79 -38.02 68.12
N GLY A 347 -31.57 -37.49 67.98
CA GLY A 347 -30.97 -36.52 68.89
C GLY A 347 -30.33 -37.11 70.15
N ASN A 348 -30.28 -38.44 70.27
CA ASN A 348 -29.75 -39.12 71.45
C ASN A 348 -28.24 -39.33 71.35
N THR A 349 -27.49 -38.29 71.74
CA THR A 349 -26.03 -38.31 71.75
C THR A 349 -25.44 -38.81 73.06
N SER A 350 -26.25 -38.95 74.12
CA SER A 350 -25.79 -39.22 75.48
C SER A 350 -25.73 -40.71 75.82
N THR A 351 -26.74 -41.47 75.40
CA THR A 351 -26.75 -42.94 75.60
C THR A 351 -26.22 -43.68 74.37
N MET A 352 -26.17 -42.98 73.22
CA MET A 352 -25.72 -43.49 71.93
C MET A 352 -26.38 -44.83 71.59
N ASP A 353 -27.71 -44.91 71.70
CA ASP A 353 -28.46 -46.13 71.34
C ASP A 353 -27.99 -46.65 69.97
N TYR A 354 -27.69 -47.95 69.88
CA TYR A 354 -27.24 -48.57 68.64
C TYR A 354 -28.13 -48.10 67.48
N GLY A 355 -27.57 -47.71 66.34
CA GLY A 355 -28.36 -47.21 65.22
C GLY A 355 -28.34 -48.18 64.05
N VAL A 356 -27.45 -47.93 63.11
CA VAL A 356 -27.28 -48.75 61.89
C VAL A 356 -25.92 -49.45 61.85
N LEU A 357 -25.91 -50.67 61.31
CA LEU A 357 -24.72 -51.49 61.12
C LEU A 357 -24.78 -52.26 59.77
N PRO A 358 -23.77 -52.15 58.89
CA PRO A 358 -23.82 -52.65 57.52
C PRO A 358 -23.45 -54.15 57.39
N VAL A 359 -24.17 -55.08 58.03
CA VAL A 359 -23.79 -56.53 58.01
C VAL A 359 -24.33 -57.27 56.79
N GLN A 360 -23.54 -58.19 56.21
CA GLN A 360 -24.01 -59.21 55.24
C GLN A 360 -23.81 -60.66 55.73
N THR A 361 -22.85 -60.91 56.61
CA THR A 361 -22.52 -62.11 57.43
C THR A 361 -21.12 -61.83 57.98
N ASP A 362 -20.63 -62.56 58.98
CA ASP A 362 -19.33 -62.31 59.63
C ASP A 362 -18.17 -63.05 58.92
N PRO A 363 -17.03 -62.42 58.57
CA PRO A 363 -16.85 -61.08 58.04
C PRO A 363 -17.17 -61.05 56.53
N GLY A 364 -18.24 -60.34 56.17
CA GLY A 364 -18.78 -60.24 54.81
C GLY A 364 -18.39 -58.94 54.11
N ASN A 365 -18.78 -58.80 52.84
CA ASN A 365 -18.47 -57.64 52.01
C ASN A 365 -19.40 -56.45 52.33
N ALA A 366 -18.83 -55.25 52.56
CA ALA A 366 -19.60 -54.02 52.70
C ALA A 366 -19.62 -53.16 51.43
N THR A 367 -18.80 -53.47 50.43
CA THR A 367 -18.70 -52.72 49.17
C THR A 367 -20.07 -52.48 48.55
N GLY A 368 -20.38 -51.23 48.24
CA GLY A 368 -21.64 -50.82 47.63
C GLY A 368 -22.78 -50.54 48.61
N LYS A 369 -22.64 -50.83 49.90
CA LYS A 369 -23.64 -50.47 50.93
C LYS A 369 -23.66 -48.97 51.16
N TYR A 370 -24.85 -48.42 51.42
CA TYR A 370 -25.02 -47.01 51.77
C TYR A 370 -26.15 -46.73 52.76
N CYS A 371 -26.04 -45.61 53.46
CA CYS A 371 -27.11 -45.01 54.26
C CYS A 371 -27.30 -43.56 53.80
N VAL A 372 -28.50 -43.24 53.30
CA VAL A 372 -28.89 -41.94 52.72
C VAL A 372 -29.77 -41.20 53.71
N PHE A 373 -29.49 -39.92 53.87
CA PHE A 373 -30.24 -38.90 54.59
C PHE A 373 -30.89 -37.98 53.54
N ASP A 374 -32.21 -37.98 53.44
CA ASP A 374 -32.99 -37.07 52.58
C ASP A 374 -33.57 -35.96 53.45
N PHE A 375 -33.15 -34.72 53.17
CA PHE A 375 -33.61 -33.51 53.87
C PHE A 375 -34.95 -32.97 53.34
N GLY A 376 -35.59 -33.67 52.38
CA GLY A 376 -36.89 -33.32 51.84
C GLY A 376 -36.84 -32.62 50.49
N ALA A 377 -37.96 -32.62 49.77
CA ALA A 377 -38.07 -32.00 48.45
C ALA A 377 -37.76 -30.50 48.51
N GLY A 378 -36.92 -30.02 47.58
CA GLY A 378 -36.51 -28.63 47.52
C GLY A 378 -35.42 -28.22 48.53
N ALA A 379 -34.91 -29.15 49.34
CA ALA A 379 -33.80 -28.88 50.25
C ALA A 379 -32.52 -28.52 49.48
N ALA A 380 -31.84 -27.48 49.94
CA ALA A 380 -30.60 -26.94 49.36
C ALA A 380 -29.58 -26.71 50.47
N ASN A 381 -29.14 -27.79 51.10
CA ASN A 381 -28.31 -27.69 52.30
C ASN A 381 -26.84 -27.62 51.97
N PHE A 382 -26.16 -26.68 52.62
CA PHE A 382 -24.72 -26.57 52.57
C PHE A 382 -24.10 -27.17 53.81
N LEU A 383 -23.04 -27.94 53.63
CA LEU A 383 -22.37 -28.68 54.69
C LEU A 383 -20.90 -28.27 54.76
N THR A 384 -20.44 -27.93 55.95
CA THR A 384 -19.01 -27.77 56.24
C THR A 384 -18.47 -28.94 57.06
N GLU A 385 -19.34 -29.64 57.78
CA GLU A 385 -18.95 -30.64 58.76
C GLU A 385 -20.08 -31.65 58.99
N ILE A 386 -19.72 -32.93 59.06
CA ILE A 386 -20.62 -34.03 59.45
C ILE A 386 -20.05 -34.65 60.71
N LYS A 387 -20.89 -35.01 61.67
CA LYS A 387 -20.45 -35.62 62.93
C LYS A 387 -21.20 -36.92 63.17
N GLY A 388 -20.45 -38.01 63.28
CA GLY A 388 -20.99 -39.33 63.62
C GLY A 388 -20.71 -39.70 65.07
N TYR A 389 -21.69 -40.32 65.72
CA TYR A 389 -21.59 -40.88 67.06
C TYR A 389 -21.55 -42.40 66.95
N TRP A 390 -20.62 -43.05 67.64
CA TRP A 390 -20.29 -44.46 67.43
C TRP A 390 -20.23 -45.25 68.73
N GLN A 391 -20.65 -46.52 68.69
CA GLN A 391 -20.61 -47.44 69.84
C GLN A 391 -19.87 -48.75 69.54
N TYR A 392 -19.18 -49.26 70.58
CA TYR A 392 -18.29 -50.44 70.71
C TYR A 392 -16.87 -50.36 70.13
N THR A 393 -16.04 -51.34 70.53
CA THR A 393 -14.60 -51.44 70.26
C THR A 393 -14.28 -52.12 68.93
N THR A 394 -13.40 -51.45 68.17
CA THR A 394 -12.49 -51.89 67.09
C THR A 394 -12.40 -53.38 66.75
N PRO A 395 -12.14 -53.72 65.45
CA PRO A 395 -11.57 -52.83 64.42
C PRO A 395 -12.59 -52.12 63.52
N ALA A 396 -12.23 -50.92 63.06
CA ALA A 396 -12.92 -50.22 61.98
C ALA A 396 -12.69 -50.96 60.64
N GLY A 397 -13.64 -50.91 59.72
CA GLY A 397 -13.59 -51.72 58.50
C GLY A 397 -14.14 -51.03 57.26
N GLY A 398 -13.72 -51.53 56.10
CA GLY A 398 -14.04 -50.95 54.79
C GLY A 398 -13.45 -49.55 54.58
N THR A 399 -13.69 -49.01 53.41
CA THR A 399 -13.32 -47.68 52.95
C THR A 399 -14.60 -46.96 52.55
N TRP A 400 -14.97 -45.95 53.31
CA TRP A 400 -16.24 -45.25 53.21
C TRP A 400 -16.02 -43.77 52.90
N ILE A 401 -17.03 -43.16 52.32
CA ILE A 401 -17.01 -41.75 51.95
C ILE A 401 -18.38 -41.13 52.16
N TRP A 402 -18.40 -39.86 52.58
CA TRP A 402 -19.62 -39.07 52.57
C TRP A 402 -19.81 -38.43 51.20
N GLN A 403 -21.01 -38.54 50.64
CA GLN A 403 -21.37 -38.02 49.32
C GLN A 403 -22.65 -37.21 49.37
N GLY A 404 -22.75 -36.20 48.52
CA GLY A 404 -23.94 -35.36 48.34
C GLY A 404 -24.58 -35.57 46.97
N SER A 405 -25.89 -35.39 46.89
CA SER A 405 -26.67 -35.48 45.65
C SER A 405 -27.91 -34.58 45.69
N ASN A 406 -28.38 -34.17 44.52
CA ASN A 406 -29.64 -33.43 44.37
C ASN A 406 -30.74 -34.25 43.69
N ASP A 407 -30.39 -35.31 42.97
CA ASP A 407 -31.29 -36.20 42.22
C ASP A 407 -31.42 -37.59 42.86
N GLY A 408 -30.57 -37.92 43.84
CA GLY A 408 -30.51 -39.23 44.49
C GLY A 408 -29.76 -40.30 43.69
N SER A 409 -29.22 -39.97 42.51
CA SER A 409 -28.57 -40.92 41.59
C SER A 409 -27.15 -40.50 41.19
N THR A 410 -26.88 -39.20 41.05
CA THR A 410 -25.58 -38.61 40.79
C THR A 410 -24.97 -38.09 42.09
N TRP A 411 -23.79 -38.60 42.45
CA TRP A 411 -23.19 -38.37 43.77
C TRP A 411 -21.82 -37.70 43.65
N ALA A 412 -21.57 -36.69 44.47
CA ALA A 412 -20.29 -36.00 44.58
C ALA A 412 -19.67 -36.22 45.96
N ASP A 413 -18.36 -36.42 46.01
CA ASP A 413 -17.62 -36.64 47.25
C ASP A 413 -17.57 -35.37 48.12
N LEU A 414 -17.93 -35.50 49.40
CA LEU A 414 -17.93 -34.42 50.38
C LEU A 414 -16.66 -34.45 51.22
N THR A 415 -16.22 -35.64 51.61
CA THR A 415 -15.13 -35.86 52.56
C THR A 415 -14.02 -36.69 51.94
N ALA A 416 -12.84 -36.72 52.56
CA ALA A 416 -11.88 -37.79 52.34
C ALA A 416 -12.48 -39.15 52.74
N THR A 417 -11.87 -40.24 52.25
CA THR A 417 -12.26 -41.59 52.64
C THR A 417 -11.92 -41.87 54.10
N THR A 418 -12.81 -42.57 54.81
CA THR A 418 -12.71 -42.95 56.23
C THR A 418 -13.13 -44.41 56.38
N PRO A 419 -12.63 -45.18 57.37
CA PRO A 419 -13.22 -46.48 57.66
C PRO A 419 -14.63 -46.33 58.27
N TRP A 420 -15.42 -47.41 58.26
CA TRP A 420 -16.66 -47.49 59.04
C TRP A 420 -16.31 -47.65 60.52
N GLY A 421 -16.63 -46.64 61.31
CA GLY A 421 -16.11 -46.51 62.67
C GLY A 421 -14.73 -45.87 62.71
N GLY A 422 -14.01 -46.07 63.82
CA GLY A 422 -12.66 -45.53 64.01
C GLY A 422 -12.47 -44.70 65.28
N GLY A 423 -13.56 -44.35 65.97
CA GLY A 423 -13.48 -43.89 67.35
C GLY A 423 -13.67 -45.05 68.34
N GLY A 424 -13.19 -44.88 69.58
CA GLY A 424 -13.39 -45.86 70.65
C GLY A 424 -14.87 -46.06 71.02
N SER A 425 -15.17 -46.95 71.97
CA SER A 425 -16.54 -47.10 72.49
C SER A 425 -17.07 -45.75 72.98
N SER A 426 -18.27 -45.40 72.54
CA SER A 426 -18.93 -44.13 72.85
C SER A 426 -18.14 -42.91 72.41
N SER A 427 -17.78 -42.87 71.13
CA SER A 427 -16.95 -41.81 70.55
C SER A 427 -17.69 -40.97 69.52
N THR A 428 -17.15 -39.78 69.30
CA THR A 428 -17.59 -38.85 68.27
C THR A 428 -16.49 -38.70 67.23
N VAL A 429 -16.84 -38.81 65.96
CA VAL A 429 -15.94 -38.58 64.83
C VAL A 429 -16.49 -37.42 64.00
N VAL A 430 -15.61 -36.46 63.70
CA VAL A 430 -15.91 -35.29 62.87
C VAL A 430 -15.32 -35.49 61.48
N TYR A 431 -16.17 -35.35 60.47
CA TYR A 431 -15.82 -35.44 59.06
C TYR A 431 -15.90 -34.04 58.44
N PRO A 432 -14.76 -33.36 58.24
CA PRO A 432 -14.76 -32.07 57.56
C PRO A 432 -15.13 -32.27 56.09
N VAL A 433 -16.03 -31.44 55.59
CA VAL A 433 -16.33 -31.39 54.15
C VAL A 433 -15.24 -30.54 53.51
N THR A 434 -14.48 -31.13 52.59
CA THR A 434 -13.28 -30.51 51.99
C THR A 434 -13.36 -30.38 50.46
N GLY A 435 -14.39 -30.96 49.84
CA GLY A 435 -14.62 -30.91 48.41
C GLY A 435 -15.82 -30.04 48.07
N ASN A 436 -17.00 -30.67 47.98
CA ASN A 436 -18.21 -30.01 47.53
C ASN A 436 -19.18 -29.72 48.69
N HIS A 437 -19.30 -28.44 49.06
CA HIS A 437 -20.09 -28.01 50.20
C HIS A 437 -21.62 -28.03 49.99
N GLY A 438 -22.13 -28.33 48.80
CA GLY A 438 -23.57 -28.24 48.48
C GLY A 438 -23.88 -27.21 47.40
N PRO A 439 -25.16 -26.88 47.17
CA PRO A 439 -26.32 -27.33 47.94
C PRO A 439 -26.66 -28.79 47.68
N TRP A 440 -27.04 -29.51 48.73
CA TRP A 440 -27.43 -30.92 48.67
C TRP A 440 -28.80 -31.16 49.31
N ARG A 441 -29.64 -31.92 48.60
CA ARG A 441 -30.86 -32.52 49.16
C ARG A 441 -30.58 -33.85 49.87
N TYR A 442 -29.71 -34.66 49.27
CA TYR A 442 -29.38 -35.98 49.76
C TYR A 442 -27.93 -36.00 50.22
N VAL A 443 -27.68 -36.59 51.38
CA VAL A 443 -26.33 -36.91 51.84
C VAL A 443 -26.28 -38.38 52.16
N ARG A 444 -25.22 -39.09 51.77
CA ARG A 444 -25.06 -40.50 52.11
C ARG A 444 -23.67 -40.79 52.63
N ILE A 445 -23.55 -41.82 53.45
CA ILE A 445 -22.30 -42.54 53.66
C ILE A 445 -22.33 -43.78 52.76
N TYR A 446 -21.28 -43.99 51.97
CA TYR A 446 -21.17 -45.04 50.95
C TYR A 446 -19.87 -45.83 51.11
N CYS A 447 -19.94 -47.16 51.07
CA CYS A 447 -18.77 -48.03 51.10
C CYS A 447 -18.21 -48.21 49.69
N ILE A 448 -17.01 -47.67 49.46
CA ILE A 448 -16.28 -47.79 48.19
C ILE A 448 -15.71 -49.20 48.06
N ASP A 449 -15.10 -49.72 49.13
CA ASP A 449 -14.47 -51.03 49.12
C ASP A 449 -14.25 -51.60 50.53
N GLY A 450 -14.20 -52.92 50.68
CA GLY A 450 -13.72 -53.61 51.87
C GLY A 450 -14.79 -54.24 52.78
N ALA A 451 -14.29 -54.87 53.85
CA ALA A 451 -15.10 -55.73 54.71
C ALA A 451 -16.04 -54.93 55.64
N SER A 452 -17.18 -55.54 55.95
CA SER A 452 -18.08 -55.10 57.02
C SER A 452 -17.44 -55.33 58.40
N VAL A 453 -18.03 -54.71 59.42
CA VAL A 453 -17.69 -54.91 60.83
C VAL A 453 -18.93 -55.38 61.58
N ILE A 454 -18.73 -56.25 62.57
CA ILE A 454 -19.82 -56.92 63.28
C ILE A 454 -20.25 -56.25 64.58
N SER A 455 -19.48 -55.27 65.05
CA SER A 455 -19.74 -54.63 66.35
C SER A 455 -19.78 -53.11 66.32
N GLN A 456 -19.55 -52.42 65.19
CA GLN A 456 -19.46 -50.95 65.20
C GLN A 456 -20.73 -50.25 64.71
N TRP A 457 -21.53 -49.74 65.65
CA TRP A 457 -22.80 -49.08 65.31
C TRP A 457 -22.62 -47.58 65.12
N LEU A 458 -23.23 -47.07 64.05
CA LEU A 458 -23.45 -45.64 63.89
C LEU A 458 -24.73 -45.30 64.63
N CYS A 459 -24.64 -44.52 65.70
CA CYS A 459 -25.72 -44.30 66.66
C CYS A 459 -26.47 -42.99 66.43
N GLU A 460 -25.79 -41.95 65.96
CA GLU A 460 -26.37 -40.63 65.63
C GLU A 460 -25.48 -39.94 64.58
N VAL A 461 -26.08 -39.14 63.70
CA VAL A 461 -25.34 -38.32 62.72
C VAL A 461 -25.86 -36.90 62.73
N GLU A 462 -25.03 -35.94 63.11
CA GLU A 462 -25.35 -34.52 63.03
C GLU A 462 -24.68 -33.87 61.80
N PHE A 463 -25.37 -32.90 61.20
CA PHE A 463 -24.87 -32.15 60.06
C PHE A 463 -24.75 -30.67 60.42
N LYS A 464 -23.63 -30.05 60.10
CA LYS A 464 -23.46 -28.60 60.27
C LYS A 464 -23.98 -27.91 59.02
N LEU A 465 -25.25 -27.55 59.05
CA LEU A 465 -26.00 -27.11 57.87
C LEU A 465 -26.04 -25.59 57.75
N GLY A 466 -26.04 -25.11 56.51
CA GLY A 466 -26.38 -23.74 56.14
C GLY A 466 -27.40 -23.77 55.00
N SER A 467 -28.22 -22.73 54.94
CA SER A 467 -29.15 -22.52 53.83
C SER A 467 -28.88 -21.15 53.22
N ILE A 468 -28.81 -21.09 51.89
CA ILE A 468 -28.93 -19.84 51.16
C ILE A 468 -30.18 -19.92 50.29
N THR A 469 -30.91 -18.81 50.22
CA THR A 469 -32.04 -18.69 49.29
C THR A 469 -31.47 -18.48 47.89
N GLY A 470 -31.58 -19.49 47.02
CA GLY A 470 -31.09 -19.44 45.63
C GLY A 470 -29.78 -20.20 45.41
N GLY A 471 -29.13 -19.95 44.26
CA GLY A 471 -27.82 -20.53 43.93
C GLY A 471 -26.67 -19.92 44.74
N ILE A 472 -25.51 -20.56 44.71
CA ILE A 472 -24.29 -20.08 45.39
C ILE A 472 -23.91 -18.70 44.84
N PRO A 473 -23.72 -17.68 45.69
CA PRO A 473 -23.30 -16.37 45.23
C PRO A 473 -21.92 -16.41 44.59
N ASP A 474 -21.75 -15.67 43.50
CA ASP A 474 -20.44 -15.42 42.93
C ASP A 474 -19.54 -14.67 43.92
N VAL A 475 -18.28 -15.08 44.01
CA VAL A 475 -17.26 -14.38 44.79
C VAL A 475 -16.69 -13.28 43.92
N THR A 476 -16.60 -12.07 44.47
CA THR A 476 -15.96 -10.93 43.79
C THR A 476 -14.88 -10.36 44.69
N LEU A 477 -13.61 -10.50 44.27
CA LEU A 477 -12.45 -9.95 44.94
C LEU A 477 -12.04 -8.66 44.23
N VAL A 478 -12.12 -7.53 44.91
CA VAL A 478 -11.81 -6.21 44.35
C VAL A 478 -10.51 -5.70 44.97
N SER A 479 -9.59 -5.20 44.15
CA SER A 479 -8.35 -4.61 44.64
C SER A 479 -8.57 -3.27 45.34
N ALA A 480 -7.60 -2.86 46.16
CA ALA A 480 -7.42 -1.44 46.46
C ALA A 480 -7.18 -0.62 45.17
N ALA A 481 -7.35 0.70 45.26
CA ALA A 481 -6.98 1.58 44.15
C ALA A 481 -5.46 1.54 43.94
N LEU A 482 -5.02 1.63 42.69
CA LEU A 482 -3.61 1.68 42.33
C LEU A 482 -2.91 2.88 43.00
N VAL A 483 -1.78 2.61 43.67
CA VAL A 483 -0.92 3.63 44.28
C VAL A 483 0.51 3.51 43.71
N PRO A 484 1.10 4.60 43.17
CA PRO A 484 0.48 5.90 42.92
C PRO A 484 -0.56 5.83 41.79
N ALA A 485 -1.54 6.75 41.80
CA ALA A 485 -2.51 6.86 40.72
C ALA A 485 -1.81 7.24 39.39
N PRO A 486 -2.29 6.76 38.23
CA PRO A 486 -1.74 7.14 36.92
C PRO A 486 -1.85 8.65 36.67
N ALA A 487 -0.89 9.21 35.92
CA ALA A 487 -0.85 10.63 35.59
C ALA A 487 -2.00 11.08 34.65
N SER A 488 -2.56 10.15 33.88
CA SER A 488 -3.71 10.38 32.98
C SER A 488 -4.61 9.14 32.95
N ALA A 489 -5.86 9.32 32.49
CA ALA A 489 -6.80 8.21 32.38
C ALA A 489 -6.28 7.17 31.37
N PRO A 490 -6.03 5.92 31.79
CA PRO A 490 -5.48 4.91 30.89
C PRO A 490 -6.51 4.43 29.87
N GLY A 491 -6.01 4.05 28.70
CA GLY A 491 -6.78 3.41 27.64
C GLY A 491 -6.83 1.90 27.79
N VAL A 492 -5.77 1.29 28.34
CA VAL A 492 -5.66 -0.17 28.50
C VAL A 492 -5.15 -0.51 29.89
N ALA A 493 -5.66 -1.60 30.48
CA ALA A 493 -5.07 -2.26 31.64
C ALA A 493 -4.63 -3.68 31.31
N GLY A 494 -3.36 -3.97 31.51
CA GLY A 494 -2.81 -5.32 31.49
C GLY A 494 -2.91 -5.95 32.87
N LEU A 495 -3.44 -7.17 32.98
CA LEU A 495 -3.56 -7.89 34.24
C LEU A 495 -2.91 -9.27 34.16
N LEU A 496 -2.01 -9.53 35.09
CA LEU A 496 -1.35 -10.82 35.28
C LEU A 496 -1.79 -11.43 36.61
N VAL A 497 -2.23 -12.69 36.59
CA VAL A 497 -2.75 -13.39 37.77
C VAL A 497 -2.01 -14.71 37.96
N LEU A 498 -1.45 -14.92 39.16
CA LEU A 498 -0.92 -16.22 39.58
C LEU A 498 -2.05 -17.08 40.12
N HIS A 499 -2.49 -18.01 39.29
CA HIS A 499 -3.69 -18.81 39.52
C HIS A 499 -3.35 -20.30 39.66
N LYS A 500 -4.07 -20.97 40.54
CA LYS A 500 -4.08 -22.44 40.60
C LYS A 500 -5.52 -22.91 40.83
N ALA A 501 -5.97 -23.82 39.98
CA ALA A 501 -7.27 -24.45 40.14
C ALA A 501 -7.32 -25.28 41.43
N VAL A 502 -8.38 -25.11 42.22
CA VAL A 502 -8.77 -26.09 43.25
C VAL A 502 -9.84 -26.97 42.66
N ASP A 503 -10.94 -26.35 42.24
CA ASP A 503 -11.93 -27.00 41.39
C ASP A 503 -11.57 -26.85 39.91
N ALA A 504 -12.00 -27.83 39.10
CA ALA A 504 -11.94 -27.73 37.65
C ALA A 504 -12.62 -26.43 37.18
N VAL A 505 -11.91 -25.68 36.34
CA VAL A 505 -12.24 -24.30 35.99
C VAL A 505 -12.12 -24.08 34.48
N SER A 506 -13.15 -23.45 33.91
CA SER A 506 -13.13 -22.90 32.56
C SER A 506 -12.86 -21.40 32.64
N LEU A 507 -11.68 -20.95 32.18
CA LEU A 507 -11.33 -19.53 32.18
C LEU A 507 -12.37 -18.71 31.41
N ASN A 508 -12.65 -17.50 31.89
CA ASN A 508 -13.64 -16.57 31.33
C ASN A 508 -15.12 -16.96 31.54
N THR A 509 -15.39 -18.16 32.07
CA THR A 509 -16.75 -18.60 32.44
C THR A 509 -16.86 -18.83 33.95
N ASP A 510 -15.89 -19.54 34.53
CA ASP A 510 -15.85 -19.88 35.97
C ASP A 510 -14.90 -18.97 36.75
N PHE A 511 -13.91 -18.39 36.06
CA PHE A 511 -12.95 -17.45 36.64
C PHE A 511 -12.71 -16.30 35.66
N THR A 512 -13.04 -15.08 36.08
CA THR A 512 -12.94 -13.89 35.23
C THR A 512 -12.10 -12.80 35.89
N ALA A 513 -11.54 -11.93 35.04
CA ALA A 513 -10.81 -10.74 35.46
C ALA A 513 -11.37 -9.51 34.79
N GLU A 514 -11.54 -8.45 35.57
CA GLU A 514 -12.08 -7.17 35.12
C GLU A 514 -11.23 -6.03 35.66
N ALA A 515 -11.24 -4.89 34.96
CA ALA A 515 -10.60 -3.67 35.42
C ALA A 515 -11.51 -2.44 35.23
N THR A 516 -11.21 -1.40 36.01
CA THR A 516 -11.87 -0.09 35.95
C THR A 516 -10.83 1.02 36.02
N ARG A 517 -11.05 2.13 35.32
CA ARG A 517 -10.17 3.33 35.39
C ARG A 517 -10.66 4.44 36.32
N ASN A 518 -11.92 4.40 36.74
CA ASN A 518 -12.57 5.44 37.53
C ASN A 518 -13.14 4.91 38.87
N GLY A 519 -12.96 3.61 39.13
CA GLY A 519 -13.50 2.92 40.30
C GLY A 519 -14.96 2.47 40.16
N THR A 520 -15.64 2.77 39.04
CA THR A 520 -17.05 2.43 38.79
C THR A 520 -17.31 2.07 37.32
N GLY A 521 -17.95 0.93 37.07
CA GLY A 521 -18.05 0.39 35.72
C GLY A 521 -16.81 -0.44 35.39
N TRP A 522 -17.06 -1.69 35.00
CA TRP A 522 -16.06 -2.74 34.91
C TRP A 522 -16.07 -3.31 33.51
N THR A 523 -14.89 -3.49 32.92
CA THR A 523 -14.74 -4.18 31.64
C THR A 523 -14.03 -5.51 31.91
N GLN A 524 -14.57 -6.59 31.37
CA GLN A 524 -13.97 -7.91 31.43
C GLN A 524 -12.89 -8.07 30.37
N GLY A 525 -11.74 -8.61 30.80
CA GLY A 525 -10.69 -9.09 29.92
C GLY A 525 -10.89 -10.56 29.56
N THR A 526 -10.36 -10.96 28.41
CA THR A 526 -10.21 -12.39 28.09
C THR A 526 -8.92 -12.91 28.73
N LEU A 527 -9.03 -13.68 29.81
CA LEU A 527 -7.93 -14.39 30.45
C LEU A 527 -7.42 -15.51 29.54
N GLN A 528 -6.10 -15.57 29.41
CA GLN A 528 -5.38 -16.60 28.68
C GLN A 528 -4.28 -17.19 29.57
N ASP A 529 -4.09 -18.50 29.48
CA ASP A 529 -2.93 -19.17 30.06
C ASP A 529 -1.71 -18.89 29.19
N THR A 530 -0.68 -18.28 29.76
CA THR A 530 0.56 -17.96 29.03
C THR A 530 1.43 -19.20 28.79
N GLY A 531 1.08 -20.34 29.37
CA GLY A 531 1.89 -21.56 29.38
C GLY A 531 3.02 -21.52 30.41
N LEU A 532 3.15 -20.42 31.15
CA LEU A 532 4.20 -20.21 32.14
C LEU A 532 3.71 -20.59 33.53
N THR A 533 4.65 -21.06 34.37
CA THR A 533 4.39 -21.34 35.78
C THR A 533 5.40 -20.62 36.68
N ILE A 534 4.94 -20.21 37.86
CA ILE A 534 5.75 -19.61 38.93
C ILE A 534 5.34 -20.27 40.25
N SER A 535 6.29 -20.93 40.92
CA SER A 535 6.07 -21.60 42.21
C SER A 535 4.83 -22.52 42.23
N GLY A 536 4.56 -23.21 41.13
CA GLY A 536 3.42 -24.13 40.97
C GLY A 536 2.07 -23.48 40.63
N TYR A 537 2.04 -22.17 40.35
CA TYR A 537 0.87 -21.43 39.86
C TYR A 537 1.03 -21.14 38.38
N LYS A 538 -0.06 -21.23 37.63
CA LYS A 538 -0.14 -20.77 36.25
C LYS A 538 -0.13 -19.26 36.21
N VAL A 539 0.52 -18.71 35.19
CA VAL A 539 0.51 -17.27 34.91
C VAL A 539 -0.58 -17.01 33.88
N LEU A 540 -1.69 -16.41 34.32
CA LEU A 540 -2.75 -15.96 33.44
C LEU A 540 -2.52 -14.50 33.06
N TRP A 541 -2.88 -14.13 31.83
CA TRP A 541 -2.74 -12.78 31.31
C TRP A 541 -4.02 -12.32 30.61
N THR A 542 -4.30 -11.03 30.70
CA THR A 542 -5.31 -10.38 29.87
C THR A 542 -4.96 -8.90 29.65
N ALA A 543 -5.34 -8.37 28.49
CA ALA A 543 -5.35 -6.93 28.20
C ALA A 543 -6.80 -6.46 28.12
N ILE A 544 -7.14 -5.42 28.88
CA ILE A 544 -8.50 -4.93 29.08
C ILE A 544 -8.59 -3.53 28.48
N ASP A 545 -9.44 -3.37 27.47
CA ASP A 545 -9.75 -2.06 26.89
C ASP A 545 -10.65 -1.25 27.83
N LEU A 546 -10.13 -0.13 28.32
CA LEU A 546 -10.82 0.78 29.22
C LEU A 546 -11.29 2.05 28.52
N SER A 547 -11.03 2.21 27.21
CA SER A 547 -11.33 3.42 26.44
C SER A 547 -12.82 3.79 26.49
N GLY A 548 -13.71 2.78 26.53
CA GLY A 548 -15.15 2.94 26.62
C GLY A 548 -15.72 3.27 28.01
N GLN A 549 -14.92 3.26 29.08
CA GLN A 549 -15.36 3.63 30.43
C GLN A 549 -15.40 5.17 30.59
N ALA A 550 -16.00 5.70 31.66
CA ALA A 550 -15.81 7.12 31.96
C ALA A 550 -14.35 7.42 32.32
N SER A 551 -13.85 8.61 31.97
CA SER A 551 -12.45 9.00 32.24
C SER A 551 -12.17 9.10 33.74
N GLY A 552 -11.02 8.61 34.18
CA GLY A 552 -10.59 8.64 35.59
C GLY A 552 -9.20 8.00 35.78
N THR A 553 -8.61 8.20 36.96
CA THR A 553 -7.30 7.65 37.35
C THR A 553 -7.38 6.72 38.57
N THR A 554 -8.59 6.43 39.07
CA THR A 554 -8.82 5.48 40.16
C THR A 554 -8.86 4.05 39.61
N VAL A 555 -7.68 3.53 39.24
CA VAL A 555 -7.57 2.20 38.63
C VAL A 555 -7.74 1.11 39.69
N LYS A 556 -8.61 0.12 39.41
CA LYS A 556 -8.76 -1.11 40.21
C LYS A 556 -8.91 -2.32 39.28
N TYR A 557 -8.58 -3.49 39.79
CA TYR A 557 -8.96 -4.76 39.19
C TYR A 557 -9.94 -5.50 40.10
N ARG A 558 -10.70 -6.43 39.52
CA ARG A 558 -11.42 -7.43 40.30
C ARG A 558 -11.34 -8.80 39.64
N LEU A 559 -11.29 -9.82 40.48
CA LEU A 559 -11.32 -11.22 40.08
C LEU A 559 -12.63 -11.81 40.57
N LYS A 560 -13.32 -12.56 39.70
CA LYS A 560 -14.56 -13.24 40.08
C LYS A 560 -14.38 -14.75 39.99
N MET A 561 -14.92 -15.43 40.98
CA MET A 561 -15.05 -16.89 40.97
C MET A 561 -16.54 -17.18 40.89
N LEU A 562 -16.92 -17.69 39.72
CA LEU A 562 -18.29 -17.89 39.29
C LEU A 562 -18.64 -19.37 39.37
N ASN A 563 -19.92 -19.68 39.22
CA ASN A 563 -20.41 -21.08 39.14
C ASN A 563 -19.92 -21.94 40.30
N SER A 564 -19.81 -21.33 41.49
CA SER A 564 -19.48 -22.03 42.73
C SER A 564 -18.09 -22.66 42.77
N LYS A 565 -17.14 -22.15 41.98
CA LYS A 565 -15.79 -22.71 41.91
C LYS A 565 -14.87 -22.12 42.95
N LEU A 566 -14.23 -22.97 43.74
CA LEU A 566 -13.14 -22.59 44.64
C LEU A 566 -11.84 -22.45 43.84
N GLN A 567 -11.14 -21.32 43.95
CA GLN A 567 -9.92 -21.04 43.17
C GLN A 567 -8.82 -20.43 44.05
N ARG A 568 -7.55 -20.74 43.75
CA ARG A 568 -6.39 -20.15 44.44
C ARG A 568 -5.80 -19.04 43.60
N VAL A 569 -5.60 -17.89 44.22
CA VAL A 569 -4.86 -16.74 43.67
C VAL A 569 -3.77 -16.39 44.65
N LYS A 570 -2.54 -16.24 44.15
CA LYS A 570 -1.35 -15.98 44.99
C LYS A 570 -0.70 -14.62 44.73
N GLY A 571 -1.05 -13.97 43.63
CA GLY A 571 -0.45 -12.70 43.26
C GLY A 571 -1.10 -12.13 42.03
N VAL A 572 -1.21 -10.82 41.98
CA VAL A 572 -1.77 -10.09 40.85
C VAL A 572 -0.86 -8.92 40.54
N ALA A 573 -0.58 -8.69 39.26
CA ALA A 573 0.07 -7.48 38.79
C ALA A 573 -0.81 -6.78 37.78
N ILE A 574 -0.93 -5.46 37.89
CA ILE A 574 -1.64 -4.60 36.95
C ILE A 574 -0.68 -3.57 36.37
N THR A 575 -0.76 -3.39 35.05
CA THR A 575 -0.08 -2.32 34.31
C THR A 575 -1.11 -1.50 33.55
N VAL A 576 -0.86 -0.22 33.36
CA VAL A 576 -1.76 0.66 32.61
C VAL A 576 -1.01 1.54 31.62
N SER A 577 -1.65 1.83 30.49
CA SER A 577 -1.12 2.69 29.42
C SER A 577 -2.20 3.58 28.81
#